data_AF-A0A0P9FBN3-F1
#
_entry.id   AF-A0A0P9FBN3-F1
#
_cell.length_a   1.000
_cell.length_b   1.000
_cell.length_c   1.000
_cell.angle_alpha   90.00
_cell.angle_beta   90.00
_cell.angle_gamma   90.00
#
_symmetry.space_group_name_H-M   'P 1'
#
loop_
_entity.id
_entity.type
_entity.pdbx_description
1 polymer ?
#
loop_
_entity_poly.entity_id
_entity_poly.type
_entity_poly.pdbx_seq_one_letter_code
_entity_poly.pdbx_strand_id
1 'polypeptide(L)'
;MTIVGHLAPDLDCLTAIWILMRFDGASDAELDFVPAGSTWHDQPPDANPQIIHVDTGGGRYDHHQRKSRTLCSAELVRRAVAPYD
;
A
#
# COMPACT_ATOMS: atom_id res chain seq x y z
N MET A 1 -6.93 -9.81 7.04
CA MET A 1 -6.00 -8.75 6.60
C MET A 1 -6.75 -7.82 5.68
N THR A 2 -6.48 -6.53 5.78
CA THR A 2 -7.09 -5.49 4.96
C THR A 2 -6.00 -4.70 4.26
N ILE A 3 -6.12 -4.52 2.95
CA ILE A 3 -5.26 -3.62 2.18
C ILE A 3 -6.05 -2.33 1.94
N VAL A 4 -5.44 -1.19 2.27
CA VAL A 4 -6.09 0.11 2.29
C VAL A 4 -5.43 1.01 1.25
N GLY A 5 -6.19 1.37 0.21
CA GLY A 5 -5.78 2.32 -0.82
C GLY A 5 -6.45 3.69 -0.66
N HIS A 6 -6.12 4.64 -1.53
CA HIS A 6 -6.86 5.90 -1.60
C HIS A 6 -8.12 5.77 -2.47
N LEU A 7 -9.15 6.56 -2.18
CA LEU A 7 -10.33 6.71 -3.03
C LEU A 7 -9.92 7.22 -4.42
N ALA A 8 -10.65 6.76 -5.45
CA ALA A 8 -10.26 6.89 -6.85
C ALA A 8 -8.82 6.36 -7.11
N PRO A 9 -8.56 5.08 -6.80
CA PRO A 9 -7.22 4.50 -6.84
C PRO A 9 -6.66 4.57 -8.27
N ASP A 10 -5.40 4.98 -8.37
CA ASP A 10 -4.70 5.00 -9.66
C ASP A 10 -3.95 3.69 -9.93
N LEU A 11 -3.13 3.66 -10.99
CA LEU A 11 -2.38 2.47 -11.35
C LEU A 11 -1.28 2.12 -10.33
N ASP A 12 -0.72 3.09 -9.62
CA ASP A 12 0.30 2.81 -8.61
C ASP A 12 -0.33 2.07 -7.42
N CYS A 13 -1.43 2.61 -6.91
CA CYS A 13 -2.22 1.99 -5.87
C CYS A 13 -2.72 0.58 -6.27
N LEU A 14 -3.38 0.44 -7.43
CA LEU A 14 -3.92 -0.86 -7.87
C LEU A 14 -2.84 -1.91 -8.17
N THR A 15 -1.69 -1.49 -8.71
CA THR A 15 -0.58 -2.42 -8.98
C THR A 15 0.07 -2.89 -7.67
N ALA A 16 0.23 -2.00 -6.69
CA ALA A 16 0.71 -2.36 -5.35
C ALA A 16 -0.20 -3.42 -4.69
N ILE A 17 -1.53 -3.20 -4.74
CA ILE A 17 -2.52 -4.18 -4.26
C ILE A 17 -2.35 -5.51 -4.99
N TRP A 18 -2.29 -5.49 -6.32
CA TRP A 18 -2.19 -6.70 -7.13
C TRP A 18 -0.93 -7.51 -6.80
N ILE A 19 0.23 -6.86 -6.59
CA ILE A 19 1.47 -7.55 -6.22
C ILE A 19 1.30 -8.26 -4.86
N LEU A 20 0.74 -7.57 -3.85
CA LEU A 20 0.47 -8.17 -2.53
C LEU A 20 -0.45 -9.38 -2.64
N MET A 21 -1.57 -9.23 -3.36
CA MET A 21 -2.54 -10.32 -3.54
C MET A 21 -1.95 -11.51 -4.29
N ARG A 22 -1.12 -11.23 -5.30
CA ARG A 22 -0.59 -12.27 -6.19
C ARG A 22 0.61 -13.01 -5.63
N PHE A 23 1.48 -12.31 -4.88
CA PHE A 23 2.81 -12.80 -4.53
C PHE A 23 3.12 -12.75 -3.03
N ASP A 24 2.36 -12.03 -2.21
CA ASP A 24 2.62 -11.88 -0.76
C ASP A 24 1.57 -12.60 0.12
N GLY A 25 0.82 -13.55 -0.46
CA GLY A 25 -0.15 -14.36 0.28
C GLY A 25 -1.41 -13.60 0.71
N ALA A 26 -1.67 -12.40 0.17
CA ALA A 26 -2.84 -11.58 0.49
C ALA A 26 -4.04 -11.85 -0.45
N SER A 27 -4.18 -13.07 -0.98
CA SER A 27 -5.22 -13.43 -1.97
C SER A 27 -6.64 -13.16 -1.49
N ASP A 28 -6.89 -13.32 -0.19
CA ASP A 28 -8.19 -13.17 0.46
C ASP A 28 -8.26 -11.91 1.32
N ALA A 29 -7.38 -10.93 1.09
CA ALA A 29 -7.41 -9.67 1.80
C ALA A 29 -8.66 -8.87 1.42
N GLU A 30 -9.29 -8.26 2.42
CA GLU A 30 -10.33 -7.25 2.19
C GLU A 30 -9.68 -5.98 1.65
N LEU A 31 -10.38 -5.29 0.75
CA LEU A 31 -9.94 -4.00 0.23
C LEU A 31 -10.80 -2.90 0.83
N ASP A 32 -10.15 -1.86 1.32
CA ASP A 32 -10.79 -0.65 1.82
C ASP A 32 -10.16 0.59 1.20
N PHE A 33 -10.90 1.68 1.11
CA PHE A 33 -10.47 2.90 0.43
C PHE A 33 -10.79 4.14 1.26
N VAL A 34 -9.77 4.93 1.52
CA VAL A 34 -9.84 6.14 2.35
C VAL A 34 -9.54 7.40 1.53
N PRO A 35 -9.93 8.60 1.97
CA PRO A 35 -9.48 9.83 1.30
C PRO A 35 -7.95 9.88 1.19
N ALA A 36 -7.42 10.42 0.09
CA ALA A 36 -5.98 10.47 -0.15
C ALA A 36 -5.22 11.13 1.01
N GLY A 37 -4.12 10.49 1.44
CA GLY A 37 -3.31 10.91 2.57
C GLY A 37 -3.89 10.56 3.94
N SER A 38 -5.11 10.03 4.01
CA SER A 38 -5.72 9.56 5.27
C SER A 38 -5.32 8.11 5.57
N THR A 39 -5.55 7.69 6.80
CA THR A 39 -5.30 6.33 7.27
C THR A 39 -6.60 5.61 7.59
N TRP A 40 -6.50 4.32 7.88
CA TRP A 40 -7.65 3.48 8.17
C TRP A 40 -8.19 3.80 9.57
N HIS A 41 -9.44 4.28 9.64
CA HIS A 41 -10.09 4.69 10.89
C HIS A 41 -9.25 5.64 11.76
N ASP A 42 -8.51 6.56 11.12
CA ASP A 42 -7.61 7.52 11.77
C ASP A 42 -6.53 6.87 12.67
N GLN A 43 -6.25 5.58 12.47
CA GLN A 43 -5.18 4.88 13.18
C GLN A 43 -3.81 5.19 12.54
N PRO A 44 -2.71 5.21 13.31
CA PRO A 44 -1.38 5.35 12.74
C PRO A 44 -1.11 4.24 11.70
N PRO A 45 -0.50 4.55 10.55
CA PRO A 45 -0.14 3.53 9.57
C PRO A 45 0.88 2.56 10.20
N ASP A 46 0.91 1.32 9.72
CA ASP A 46 1.82 0.25 10.16
C ASP A 46 1.69 -0.18 11.65
N ALA A 47 0.79 0.42 12.44
CA ALA A 47 0.59 0.05 13.86
C ALA A 47 -0.07 -1.33 14.05
N ASN A 48 -0.89 -1.75 13.08
CA ASN A 48 -1.50 -3.07 13.05
C ASN A 48 -0.97 -3.85 11.84
N PRO A 49 -0.24 -4.96 12.03
CA PRO A 49 0.30 -5.74 10.91
C PRO A 49 -0.77 -6.42 10.04
N GLN A 50 -2.03 -6.42 10.47
CA GLN A 50 -3.16 -6.91 9.66
C GLN A 50 -3.74 -5.84 8.71
N ILE A 51 -3.27 -4.60 8.79
CA ILE A 51 -3.70 -3.48 7.94
C ILE A 51 -2.49 -3.00 7.15
N ILE A 52 -2.59 -3.01 5.82
CA ILE A 52 -1.52 -2.59 4.92
C ILE A 52 -2.01 -1.37 4.14
N HIS A 53 -1.40 -0.20 4.38
CA HIS A 53 -1.63 0.99 3.56
C HIS A 53 -0.76 0.94 2.31
N VAL A 54 -1.37 1.11 1.14
CA VAL A 54 -0.69 1.26 -0.15
C VAL A 54 -1.08 2.60 -0.76
N ASP A 55 -0.06 3.37 -1.13
CA ASP A 55 -0.22 4.67 -1.79
C ASP A 55 -1.10 5.70 -1.05
N THR A 56 -1.18 5.58 0.27
CA THR A 56 -1.87 6.55 1.14
C THR A 56 -1.39 6.44 2.58
N GLY A 57 -1.71 7.45 3.39
CA GLY A 57 -1.57 7.42 4.84
C GLY A 57 -0.13 7.51 5.37
N GLY A 58 0.88 7.59 4.51
CA GLY A 58 2.28 7.77 4.89
C GLY A 58 2.99 6.52 5.44
N GLY A 59 2.38 5.34 5.28
CA GLY A 59 2.91 4.07 5.78
C GLY A 59 4.06 3.47 4.95
N ARG A 60 4.41 2.22 5.25
CA ARG A 60 5.52 1.48 4.64
C ARG A 60 5.51 1.52 3.10
N TYR A 61 4.35 1.36 2.48
CA TYR A 61 4.17 1.31 1.02
C TYR A 61 3.60 2.62 0.44
N ASP A 62 3.74 3.72 1.15
CA ASP A 62 3.49 5.06 0.61
C ASP A 62 4.82 5.72 0.23
N HIS A 63 4.80 6.48 -0.87
CA HIS A 63 5.95 7.22 -1.39
C HIS A 63 5.82 8.74 -1.21
N HIS A 64 4.63 9.26 -0.90
CA HIS A 64 4.34 10.70 -0.81
C HIS A 64 5.19 11.46 0.23
N GLN A 65 5.60 10.78 1.30
CA GLN A 65 6.47 11.29 2.36
C GLN A 65 7.97 11.22 2.00
N ARG A 66 8.32 10.63 0.86
CA ARG A 66 9.71 10.40 0.43
C ARG A 66 10.15 11.48 -0.56
N LYS A 67 11.44 11.77 -0.60
CA LYS A 67 12.02 12.78 -1.53
C LYS A 67 12.15 12.28 -2.98
N SER A 68 12.04 10.97 -3.20
CA SER A 68 12.27 10.38 -4.52
C SER A 68 11.07 10.58 -5.44
N ARG A 69 11.31 11.16 -6.62
CA ARG A 69 10.28 11.38 -7.65
C ARG A 69 10.08 10.21 -8.61
N THR A 70 10.93 9.21 -8.54
CA THR A 70 10.88 8.01 -9.39
C THR A 70 10.46 6.76 -8.62
N LEU A 71 10.13 6.93 -7.34
CA LEU A 71 9.68 5.86 -6.47
C LEU A 71 8.16 5.92 -6.37
N CYS A 72 7.50 4.77 -6.53
CA CYS A 72 6.06 4.61 -6.47
C CYS A 72 5.72 3.49 -5.46
N SER A 73 4.46 3.40 -5.02
CA SER A 73 3.96 2.38 -4.10
C SER A 73 4.20 0.96 -4.61
N ALA A 74 3.90 0.71 -5.89
CA ALA A 74 4.10 -0.59 -6.51
C ALA A 74 5.57 -1.06 -6.43
N GLU A 75 6.53 -0.15 -6.63
CA GLU A 75 7.96 -0.46 -6.49
C GLU A 75 8.35 -0.72 -5.03
N LEU A 76 7.75 -0.02 -4.07
CA LEU A 76 7.96 -0.30 -2.63
C LEU A 76 7.47 -1.71 -2.27
N VAL A 77 6.30 -2.11 -2.77
CA VAL A 77 5.78 -3.47 -2.58
C VAL A 77 6.66 -4.49 -3.29
N ARG A 78 7.01 -4.27 -4.57
CA ARG A 78 7.87 -5.18 -5.35
C ARG A 78 9.18 -5.48 -4.62
N ARG A 79 9.86 -4.46 -4.10
CA ARG A 79 11.10 -4.63 -3.31
C ARG A 79 10.90 -5.40 -2.02
N ALA A 80 9.73 -5.30 -1.39
CA ALA A 80 9.44 -6.03 -0.16
C ALA A 80 9.14 -7.51 -0.44
N VAL A 81 8.45 -7.82 -1.54
CA VAL A 81 8.04 -9.18 -1.90
C VAL A 81 9.15 -9.95 -2.62
N ALA A 82 9.90 -9.28 -3.49
CA ALA A 82 10.97 -9.86 -4.32
C ALA A 82 12.23 -8.97 -4.28
N PRO A 83 12.94 -8.88 -3.14
CA PRO A 83 14.06 -7.95 -2.96
C PRO A 83 15.29 -8.20 -3.85
N TYR A 84 15.36 -9.35 -4.52
CA TYR A 84 16.50 -9.79 -5.33
C TYR A 84 16.21 -9.87 -6.83
N ASP A 85 14.96 -9.65 -7.24
CA ASP A 85 14.58 -9.46 -8.64
C ASP A 85 14.78 -7.99 -9.05
#